data_AF-A0A1X7GQV4-F1
#
_entry.id   AF-A0A1X7GQV4-F1
#
_cell.length_a   1.000
_cell.length_b   1.000
_cell.length_c   1.000
_cell.angle_alpha   90.00
_cell.angle_beta   90.00
_cell.angle_gamma   90.00
#
_symmetry.space_group_name_H-M   'P 1'
#
loop_
_entity.id
_entity.type
_entity.pdbx_description
1 polymer ?
#
loop_
_entity_poly.entity_id
_entity_poly.type
_entity_poly.pdbx_seq_one_letter_code
_entity_poly.pdbx_strand_id
1 'polypeptide(L)'
;MIWYGIIISGILNFLTKFLSLTYFDTSKMNPMVKKILAYVPSAVFPAIIFPGIFLDTNGMIDIENNPKIYASIVAVIIGILSKNILATIFSGLATYWFLIFI
;
A
#
# COMPACT_ATOMS: atom_id res chain seq x y z
N MET A 1 -17.70 9.09 22.79
CA MET A 1 -16.33 9.22 23.34
C MET A 1 -15.36 8.49 22.41
N ILE A 2 -14.54 9.22 21.64
CA ILE A 2 -13.65 8.67 20.60
C ILE A 2 -12.68 7.58 21.15
N TRP A 3 -12.34 7.69 22.44
CA TRP A 3 -11.45 6.78 23.18
C TRP A 3 -11.91 5.33 23.21
N TYR A 4 -13.21 5.05 23.40
CA TYR A 4 -13.70 3.67 23.38
C TYR A 4 -13.60 3.06 21.98
N GLY A 5 -13.86 3.86 20.93
CA GLY A 5 -13.74 3.41 19.54
C GLY A 5 -12.30 3.01 19.19
N ILE A 6 -11.31 3.79 19.63
CA ILE A 6 -9.88 3.47 19.43
C ILE A 6 -9.51 2.17 20.14
N ILE A 7 -9.92 2.01 21.40
CA ILE A 7 -9.61 0.80 22.18
C ILE A 7 -10.26 -0.44 21.55
N ILE A 8 -11.55 -0.36 21.21
CA ILE A 8 -12.29 -1.47 20.60
C ILE A 8 -11.71 -1.81 19.22
N SER A 9 -11.40 -0.81 18.40
CA SER A 9 -10.77 -1.01 17.09
C SER A 9 -9.39 -1.67 17.23
N GLY A 10 -8.58 -1.25 18.19
CA GLY A 10 -7.28 -1.85 18.48
C GLY A 10 -7.39 -3.33 18.88
N ILE A 11 -8.32 -3.65 19.77
CA ILE A 11 -8.58 -5.03 20.21
C ILE A 11 -9.07 -5.89 19.03
N LEU A 12 -10.02 -5.38 18.23
CA LEU A 12 -10.53 -6.10 17.06
C LEU A 12 -9.43 -6.36 16.03
N ASN A 13 -8.65 -5.34 15.67
CA ASN A 13 -7.54 -5.49 14.71
C ASN A 13 -6.49 -6.51 15.19
N PHE A 14 -6.15 -6.45 16.48
CA PHE A 14 -5.23 -7.39 17.09
C PHE A 14 -5.77 -8.82 17.02
N LEU A 15 -7.02 -9.03 17.44
CA LEU A 15 -7.66 -10.33 17.40
C LEU A 15 -7.71 -10.89 15.98
N THR A 16 -8.13 -10.11 14.98
CA THR A 16 -8.20 -10.59 13.59
C THR A 16 -6.84 -11.08 13.07
N LYS A 17 -5.76 -10.34 13.31
CA LYS A 17 -4.41 -10.75 12.89
C LYS A 17 -3.90 -11.93 13.72
N PHE A 18 -4.13 -11.92 15.03
CA PHE A 18 -3.68 -12.96 15.94
C PHE A 18 -4.36 -14.30 15.66
N LEU A 19 -5.67 -14.31 15.40
CA LEU A 19 -6.44 -15.48 14.97
C LEU A 19 -5.91 -16.02 13.64
N SER A 20 -5.66 -15.15 12.66
CA SER A 20 -5.09 -15.59 11.38
C SER A 20 -3.72 -16.25 11.55
N LEU A 21 -2.82 -15.66 12.34
CA LEU A 21 -1.47 -16.22 12.56
C LEU A 21 -1.47 -17.52 13.37
N THR A 22 -2.34 -17.62 14.39
CA THR A 22 -2.36 -18.78 15.29
C THR A 22 -3.10 -19.97 14.67
N TYR A 23 -4.15 -19.72 13.89
CA TYR A 23 -4.96 -20.77 13.28
C TYR A 23 -4.40 -21.25 11.93
N PHE A 24 -3.77 -20.36 11.15
CA PHE A 24 -3.11 -20.71 9.89
C PHE A 24 -1.63 -21.01 10.13
N ASP A 25 -1.38 -22.23 10.60
CA ASP A 25 -0.04 -22.76 10.78
C ASP A 25 0.60 -23.05 9.40
N THR A 26 1.35 -22.07 8.88
CA THR A 26 2.00 -22.15 7.55
C THR A 26 2.98 -23.32 7.40
N SER A 27 3.35 -23.98 8.52
CA SER A 27 4.18 -25.18 8.55
C SER A 27 3.42 -26.45 8.13
N LYS A 28 2.10 -26.51 8.38
CA LYS A 28 1.22 -27.65 8.05
C LYS A 28 0.51 -27.48 6.71
N MET A 29 0.72 -26.35 6.03
CA MET A 29 0.10 -26.08 4.73
C MET A 29 0.74 -26.90 3.61
N ASN A 30 -0.09 -27.37 2.68
CA ASN A 30 0.37 -28.01 1.46
C ASN A 30 1.35 -27.07 0.72
N PRO A 31 2.52 -27.56 0.25
CA PRO A 31 3.50 -26.76 -0.48
C PRO A 31 2.90 -25.96 -1.66
N MET A 32 1.86 -26.47 -2.32
CA MET A 32 1.17 -25.75 -3.38
C MET A 32 0.50 -24.46 -2.89
N VAL A 33 -0.18 -24.50 -1.74
CA VAL A 33 -0.88 -23.34 -1.17
C VAL A 33 0.12 -22.32 -0.65
N LYS A 34 1.20 -22.78 0.00
CA LYS A 34 2.30 -21.92 0.46
C LYS A 34 2.95 -21.16 -0.71
N LYS A 35 3.13 -21.84 -1.85
CA LYS A 35 3.65 -21.22 -3.07
C LYS A 35 2.71 -20.14 -3.61
N ILE A 36 1.40 -20.39 -3.63
CA ILE A 36 0.40 -19.40 -4.08
C ILE A 36 0.40 -18.16 -3.17
N LEU A 37 0.41 -18.36 -1.84
CA LEU A 37 0.40 -17.27 -0.86
C LEU A 37 1.65 -16.37 -0.95
N ALA A 38 2.80 -16.93 -1.32
CA ALA A 38 4.02 -16.16 -1.51
C ALA A 38 3.90 -15.12 -2.66
N TYR A 39 3.01 -15.33 -3.63
CA TYR A 39 2.76 -14.38 -4.71
C TYR A 39 1.75 -13.28 -4.34
N VAL A 40 1.02 -13.41 -3.23
CA VAL A 40 0.00 -12.45 -2.81
C VAL A 40 0.59 -11.05 -2.63
N PRO A 41 1.69 -10.82 -1.89
CA PRO A 41 2.23 -9.47 -1.75
C PRO A 41 2.59 -8.83 -3.10
N SER A 42 3.21 -9.61 -3.99
CA SER A 42 3.59 -9.13 -5.32
C SER A 42 2.39 -8.78 -6.20
N ALA A 43 1.25 -9.45 -6.03
CA ALA A 43 0.02 -9.16 -6.76
C ALA A 43 -0.77 -8.01 -6.14
N VAL A 44 -0.75 -7.90 -4.81
CA VAL A 44 -1.53 -6.92 -4.06
C VAL A 44 -0.98 -5.51 -4.20
N PHE A 45 0.35 -5.32 -4.20
CA PHE A 45 0.92 -3.97 -4.33
C PHE A 45 0.50 -3.25 -5.62
N PRO A 46 0.66 -3.82 -6.84
CA PRO A 46 0.16 -3.20 -8.06
C PRO A 46 -1.35 -2.98 -8.04
N ALA A 47 -2.12 -3.93 -7.49
CA ALA A 47 -3.57 -3.84 -7.40
C ALA A 47 -4.06 -2.69 -6.49
N ILE A 48 -3.29 -2.30 -5.47
CA ILE A 48 -3.59 -1.16 -4.60
C ILE A 48 -3.04 0.14 -5.19
N ILE A 49 -1.82 0.11 -5.73
CA ILE A 49 -1.12 1.30 -6.21
C ILE A 49 -1.79 1.85 -7.49
N PHE A 50 -2.17 0.98 -8.42
CA PHE A 50 -2.79 1.38 -9.69
C PHE A 50 -4.04 2.25 -9.50
N PRO A 51 -5.10 1.79 -8.78
CA PRO A 51 -6.27 2.63 -8.57
C PRO A 51 -5.97 3.88 -7.73
N GLY A 52 -5.02 3.81 -6.79
CA GLY A 52 -4.62 4.96 -5.98
C GLY A 52 -4.02 6.11 -6.80
N ILE A 53 -3.37 5.79 -7.91
CA ILE A 53 -2.72 6.77 -8.80
C ILE A 53 -3.65 7.18 -9.95
N PHE A 54 -4.26 6.22 -10.65
CA PHE A 54 -4.93 6.46 -11.94
C PHE A 54 -6.43 6.75 -11.85
N LEU A 55 -7.10 6.35 -10.77
CA LEU A 55 -8.54 6.55 -10.63
C LEU A 55 -8.84 7.82 -9.82
N ASP A 56 -9.78 8.61 -10.34
CA ASP A 56 -10.39 9.73 -9.62
C ASP A 56 -11.53 9.25 -8.71
N THR A 57 -12.05 10.13 -7.87
CA THR A 57 -13.21 9.94 -6.97
C THR A 57 -14.45 9.36 -7.66
N ASN A 58 -14.62 9.62 -8.96
CA ASN A 58 -15.71 9.09 -9.78
C ASN A 58 -15.41 7.71 -10.41
N GLY A 59 -14.25 7.12 -10.14
CA GLY A 59 -13.82 5.84 -10.72
C GLY A 59 -13.42 5.92 -12.20
N MET A 60 -13.32 7.12 -12.77
CA MET A 60 -12.80 7.32 -14.11
C MET A 60 -11.28 7.40 -14.11
N ILE A 61 -10.68 7.04 -15.24
CA ILE A 61 -9.24 7.15 -15.45
C ILE A 61 -8.91 8.63 -15.68
N ASP A 62 -8.14 9.22 -14.76
CA ASP A 62 -7.69 10.61 -14.85
C ASP A 62 -6.19 10.65 -15.19
N ILE A 63 -5.91 10.83 -16.48
CA ILE A 63 -4.54 10.88 -17.05
C ILE A 63 -4.12 12.31 -17.37
N GLU A 64 -5.08 13.20 -17.67
CA GLU A 64 -4.76 14.47 -18.32
C GLU A 64 -4.19 15.52 -17.36
N ASN A 65 -4.52 15.47 -16.05
CA ASN A 65 -3.95 16.43 -15.10
C ASN A 65 -3.84 15.92 -13.67
N ASN A 66 -3.25 14.75 -13.48
CA ASN A 66 -3.15 14.11 -12.17
C ASN A 66 -1.72 14.21 -11.59
N PRO A 67 -1.47 15.07 -10.58
CA PRO A 67 -0.18 15.20 -9.91
C PRO A 67 0.36 13.88 -9.34
N LYS A 68 -0.51 12.91 -9.03
CA LYS A 68 -0.13 11.61 -8.47
C LYS A 68 0.71 10.80 -9.45
N ILE A 69 0.44 10.91 -10.76
CA ILE A 69 1.19 10.17 -11.79
C ILE A 69 2.64 10.64 -11.78
N TYR A 70 2.87 11.94 -11.85
CA TYR A 70 4.21 12.53 -11.82
C TYR A 70 4.95 12.23 -10.52
N ALA A 71 4.27 12.35 -9.37
CA ALA A 71 4.85 12.00 -8.08
C ALA A 71 5.27 10.52 -8.01
N SER A 72 4.48 9.62 -8.58
CA SER A 72 4.78 8.19 -8.61
C SER A 72 6.00 7.86 -9.48
N ILE A 73 6.16 8.55 -10.61
CA ILE A 73 7.33 8.38 -11.50
C ILE A 73 8.60 8.81 -10.76
N VAL A 74 8.58 9.95 -10.10
CA VAL A 74 9.72 10.45 -9.31
C VAL A 74 10.04 9.50 -8.15
N ALA A 75 9.04 8.99 -7.45
CA ALA A 75 9.23 7.98 -6.42
C ALA A 75 9.90 6.72 -6.96
N VAL A 76 9.47 6.18 -8.10
CA VAL A 76 10.09 5.00 -8.72
C VAL A 76 11.55 5.26 -9.09
N ILE A 77 11.84 6.39 -9.72
CA ILE A 77 13.21 6.78 -10.12
C ILE A 77 14.12 6.83 -8.88
N ILE A 78 13.70 7.51 -7.83
CA ILE A 78 14.49 7.67 -6.61
C ILE A 78 14.61 6.35 -5.85
N GLY A 79 13.57 5.51 -5.87
CA GLY A 79 13.63 4.19 -5.27
C GLY A 79 14.65 3.27 -5.94
N ILE A 80 14.76 3.32 -7.27
CA ILE A 80 15.76 2.55 -8.02
C ILE A 80 17.18 3.07 -7.73
N LEU A 81 17.37 4.38 -7.67
CA LEU A 81 18.68 5.02 -7.45
C LEU A 81 19.17 4.88 -6.00
N SER A 82 18.32 5.23 -5.05
CA SER A 82 18.67 5.35 -3.63
C SER A 82 18.72 4.00 -2.91
N LYS A 83 17.96 3.00 -3.41
CA LYS A 83 17.74 1.71 -2.74
C LYS A 83 17.31 1.85 -1.27
N ASN A 84 16.76 3.02 -0.91
CA ASN A 84 16.34 3.38 0.44
C ASN A 84 14.86 3.77 0.42
N ILE A 85 14.05 3.03 1.19
CA ILE A 85 12.60 3.22 1.31
C ILE A 85 12.26 4.62 1.82
N LEU A 86 13.01 5.15 2.79
CA LEU A 86 12.76 6.48 3.35
C LEU A 86 12.92 7.58 2.30
N ALA A 87 14.00 7.51 1.51
CA ALA A 87 14.26 8.50 0.46
C ALA A 87 13.14 8.49 -0.60
N THR A 88 12.68 7.30 -1.01
CA THR A 88 11.55 7.12 -1.95
C THR A 88 10.26 7.75 -1.45
N ILE A 89 9.93 7.52 -0.17
CA ILE A 89 8.71 8.07 0.44
C ILE A 89 8.80 9.59 0.51
N PHE A 90 9.91 10.13 1.03
CA PHE A 90 10.10 11.57 1.16
C PHE A 90 10.06 12.28 -0.19
N SER A 91 10.73 11.72 -1.20
CA SER A 91 10.75 12.34 -2.52
C SER A 91 9.40 12.30 -3.21
N GLY A 92 8.68 11.16 -3.15
CA GLY A 92 7.35 11.05 -3.74
C GLY A 92 6.36 12.03 -3.10
N LEU A 93 6.37 12.14 -1.77
CA LEU A 93 5.54 13.10 -1.03
C LEU A 93 5.92 14.55 -1.32
N ALA A 94 7.22 14.86 -1.34
CA ALA A 94 7.69 16.21 -1.64
C ALA A 94 7.30 16.64 -3.06
N THR A 95 7.47 15.77 -4.06
CA THR A 95 7.03 16.05 -5.43
C THR A 95 5.52 16.21 -5.53
N TYR A 96 4.74 15.35 -4.86
CA TYR A 96 3.28 15.47 -4.85
C TYR A 96 2.83 16.80 -4.25
N TRP A 97 3.36 17.19 -3.10
CA TRP A 97 3.06 18.49 -2.51
C TRP A 97 3.47 19.65 -3.40
N PHE A 98 4.67 19.60 -3.96
CA PHE A 98 5.14 20.65 -4.84
C PHE A 98 4.21 20.85 -6.04
N LEU A 99 3.71 19.76 -6.64
CA LEU A 99 2.80 19.82 -7.78
C LEU A 99 1.36 20.26 -7.47
N ILE A 100 0.91 20.14 -6.21
CA ILE A 100 -0.43 20.62 -5.81
C ILE A 100 -0.42 22.11 -5.44
N PHE A 101 0.67 22.58 -4.85
CA PHE A 101 0.77 23.95 -4.33
C PHE A 101 1.30 24.96 -5.36
N ILE A 102 1.90 24.49 -6.47
CA ILE A 102 2.28 25.32 -7.62
C ILE A 102 1.10 25.41 -8.60
#